data_AF-I3T7B4-F1
#
_entry.id   AF-I3T7B4-F1
#
_cell.length_a   1.000
_cell.length_b   1.000
_cell.length_c   1.000
_cell.angle_alpha   90.00
_cell.angle_beta   90.00
_cell.angle_gamma   90.00
#
_symmetry.space_group_name_H-M   'P 1'
#
loop_
_entity.id
_entity.type
_entity.pdbx_description
1 polymer ?
#
loop_
_entity_poly.entity_id
_entity_poly.type
_entity_poly.pdbx_seq_one_letter_code
_entity_poly.pdbx_strand_id
1 'polypeptide(L)'
;MFGNSVDDNILMTLEKPNWLIAMANMFVVIHVIGSYQIYAMPVFDMIETVMVKKLNFKPTTMLRFIVRNVYVAFTMFIGITFPFFGGLLGFFGGFAFAPTTYFLPCIMWLAIYKPRRFSLSWWCNYVCIVLGLCLMLLSPIGGLRSIILNAKSYDFYS
;
A
#
# COMPACT_ATOMS: atom_id res chain seq x y z
N MET A 1 0.08 15.32 21.38
CA MET A 1 -0.92 14.26 21.58
C MET A 1 -0.26 12.93 21.27
N PHE A 2 -0.44 11.91 22.11
CA PHE A 2 0.11 10.56 21.89
C PHE A 2 -0.92 9.53 22.36
N GLY A 3 -1.01 8.38 21.68
CA GLY A 3 -1.94 7.30 22.02
C GLY A 3 -3.22 7.31 21.17
N ASN A 4 -4.31 6.74 21.68
CA ASN A 4 -5.61 6.57 20.99
C ASN A 4 -6.33 7.89 20.62
N SER A 5 -5.73 9.05 20.90
CA SER A 5 -6.27 10.37 20.59
C SER A 5 -5.70 10.98 19.30
N VAL A 6 -4.90 10.23 18.54
CA VAL A 6 -4.29 10.67 17.28
C VAL A 6 -4.97 9.91 16.14
N ASP A 7 -5.44 10.64 15.14
CA ASP A 7 -6.05 10.03 13.96
C ASP A 7 -5.00 9.34 13.10
N ASP A 8 -5.42 8.31 12.35
CA ASP A 8 -4.56 7.60 11.40
C ASP A 8 -3.87 8.57 10.41
N ASN A 9 -4.54 9.67 10.07
CA ASN A 9 -3.94 10.79 9.37
C ASN A 9 -3.50 11.88 10.35
N ILE A 10 -2.21 11.84 10.71
CA ILE A 10 -1.59 12.74 11.69
C ILE A 10 -1.82 14.23 11.35
N LEU A 11 -1.95 14.57 10.07
CA LEU A 11 -2.17 15.97 9.64
C LEU A 11 -3.54 16.51 10.05
N MET A 12 -4.52 15.64 10.31
CA MET A 12 -5.85 16.03 10.79
C MET A 12 -5.85 16.37 12.28
N THR A 13 -4.93 15.79 13.05
CA THR A 13 -4.85 16.00 14.51
C THR A 13 -3.91 17.15 14.91
N LEU A 14 -3.28 17.83 13.94
CA LEU A 14 -2.43 18.99 14.23
C LEU A 14 -3.29 20.24 14.43
N GLU A 15 -3.26 20.81 15.64
CA GLU A 15 -4.10 21.99 15.96
C GLU A 15 -3.41 23.33 15.74
N LYS A 16 -2.08 23.45 15.94
CA LYS A 16 -1.32 24.71 15.83
C LYS A 16 0.17 24.44 15.51
N PRO A 17 0.88 25.34 14.78
CA PRO A 17 0.40 26.54 14.08
C PRO A 17 -0.05 26.26 12.62
N ASN A 18 -1.06 27.00 12.14
CA ASN A 18 -1.72 26.76 10.84
C ASN A 18 -0.78 26.85 9.61
N TRP A 19 0.25 27.71 9.65
CA TRP A 19 1.19 27.86 8.53
C TRP A 19 1.99 26.59 8.29
N LEU A 20 2.36 25.89 9.37
CA LEU A 20 3.14 24.67 9.32
C LEU A 20 2.29 23.50 8.80
N ILE A 21 1.02 23.44 9.20
CA ILE A 21 0.06 22.45 8.71
C ILE A 21 -0.17 22.64 7.20
N ALA A 22 -0.36 23.88 6.75
CA ALA A 22 -0.52 24.20 5.33
C ALA A 22 0.72 23.79 4.52
N MET A 23 1.93 24.06 5.04
CA MET A 23 3.19 23.65 4.41
C MET A 23 3.33 22.13 4.34
N ALA A 24 3.02 21.42 5.44
CA ALA A 24 3.05 19.96 5.49
C ALA A 24 2.07 19.33 4.49
N ASN A 25 0.83 19.83 4.42
CA ASN A 25 -0.16 19.39 3.43
C ASN A 25 0.32 19.64 1.99
N MET A 26 0.94 20.79 1.71
CA MET A 26 1.49 21.08 0.39
C MET A 26 2.60 20.09 0.00
N PHE A 27 3.52 19.77 0.92
CA PHE A 27 4.56 18.77 0.66
C PHE A 27 4.00 17.38 0.42
N VAL A 28 2.97 16.97 1.18
CA VAL A 28 2.29 15.69 0.96
C VAL A 28 1.65 15.64 -0.42
N VAL A 29 0.96 16.72 -0.85
CA VAL A 29 0.37 16.79 -2.20
C VAL A 29 1.42 16.65 -3.28
N ILE A 30 2.52 17.41 -3.20
CA ILE A 30 3.61 17.36 -4.18
C ILE A 30 4.22 15.94 -4.23
N HIS A 31 4.50 15.36 -3.07
CA HIS A 31 5.08 14.03 -2.96
C HIS A 31 4.15 12.95 -3.53
N VAL A 32 2.87 12.98 -3.20
CA VAL A 32 1.88 11.98 -3.64
C VAL A 32 1.61 12.09 -5.15
N ILE A 33 1.57 13.30 -5.71
CA ILE A 33 1.45 13.48 -7.17
C ILE A 33 2.66 12.86 -7.87
N GLY A 34 3.88 13.13 -7.38
CA GLY A 34 5.10 12.57 -7.96
C GLY A 34 5.17 11.05 -7.85
N SER A 35 4.88 10.50 -6.66
CA SER A 35 4.92 9.06 -6.42
C SER A 35 3.84 8.32 -7.22
N TYR A 36 2.63 8.89 -7.36
CA TYR A 36 1.57 8.31 -8.18
C TYR A 36 2.02 8.11 -9.63
N GLN A 37 2.69 9.09 -10.24
CA GLN A 37 3.17 8.94 -11.62
C GLN A 37 4.17 7.80 -11.77
N ILE A 38 5.10 7.67 -10.82
CA ILE A 38 6.12 6.61 -10.84
C ILE A 38 5.49 5.23 -10.65
N TYR A 39 4.54 5.09 -9.72
CA TYR A 39 3.90 3.80 -9.44
C TYR A 39 2.84 3.40 -10.46
N ALA A 40 2.17 4.36 -11.11
CA ALA A 40 1.12 4.07 -12.07
C ALA A 40 1.65 3.62 -13.44
N MET A 41 2.84 4.08 -13.86
CA MET A 41 3.42 3.73 -15.17
C MET A 41 3.54 2.21 -15.41
N PRO A 42 4.17 1.41 -14.50
CA PRO A 42 4.25 -0.04 -14.69
C PRO A 42 2.88 -0.72 -14.72
N VAL A 43 1.91 -0.21 -13.96
CA VAL A 43 0.55 -0.74 -13.92
C VAL A 43 -0.17 -0.49 -15.24
N PHE A 44 -0.02 0.71 -15.82
CA PHE A 44 -0.55 1.01 -17.14
C PHE A 44 0.05 0.09 -18.22
N ASP A 45 1.37 -0.11 -18.18
CA ASP A 45 2.06 -0.97 -19.14
C ASP A 45 1.64 -2.44 -18.99
N MET A 46 1.41 -2.91 -17.76
CA MET A 46 0.90 -4.25 -17.50
C MET A 46 -0.51 -4.44 -18.07
N ILE A 47 -1.42 -3.49 -17.83
CA ILE A 47 -2.80 -3.56 -18.34
C ILE A 47 -2.80 -3.50 -19.87
N GLU A 48 -2.03 -2.59 -20.48
CA GLU A 48 -1.90 -2.50 -21.95
C GLU A 48 -1.35 -3.81 -22.52
N THR A 49 -0.33 -4.41 -21.88
CA THR A 49 0.24 -5.68 -22.31
C THR A 49 -0.79 -6.81 -22.28
N VAL A 50 -1.64 -6.87 -21.25
CA VAL A 50 -2.72 -7.86 -21.17
C VAL A 50 -3.76 -7.60 -22.27
N MET A 51 -4.16 -6.35 -22.50
CA MET A 51 -5.12 -6.00 -23.55
C MET A 51 -4.61 -6.36 -24.95
N VAL A 52 -3.33 -6.09 -25.24
CA VAL A 52 -2.74 -6.34 -26.56
C VAL A 52 -2.41 -7.82 -26.75
N LYS A 53 -1.72 -8.46 -25.80
CA LYS A 53 -1.23 -9.84 -25.96
C LYS A 53 -2.26 -10.91 -25.66
N LYS A 54 -3.17 -10.66 -24.70
CA LYS A 54 -4.15 -11.67 -24.26
C LYS A 54 -5.51 -11.45 -24.90
N LEU A 55 -5.91 -10.19 -25.11
CA LEU A 55 -7.22 -9.83 -25.68
C LEU A 55 -7.16 -9.37 -27.14
N ASN A 56 -5.97 -9.43 -27.78
CA ASN A 56 -5.75 -9.12 -29.20
C ASN A 56 -6.22 -7.71 -29.63
N PHE A 57 -6.22 -6.73 -28.73
CA PHE A 57 -6.47 -5.35 -29.10
C PHE A 57 -5.28 -4.74 -29.86
N LYS A 58 -5.56 -3.87 -30.84
CA LYS A 58 -4.51 -3.14 -31.56
C LYS A 58 -3.89 -2.08 -30.63
N PRO A 59 -2.55 -2.00 -30.52
CA PRO A 59 -1.88 -0.98 -29.72
C PRO A 59 -2.07 0.39 -30.39
N THR A 60 -3.10 1.11 -29.98
CA THR A 60 -3.44 2.45 -30.48
C THR A 60 -3.32 3.49 -29.37
N THR A 61 -3.08 4.74 -29.74
CA THR A 61 -3.08 5.86 -28.79
C THR A 61 -4.43 6.01 -28.07
N MET A 62 -5.52 5.65 -28.74
CA MET A 62 -6.86 5.63 -28.15
C MET A 62 -7.01 4.57 -27.07
N LEU A 63 -6.48 3.35 -27.28
CA LEU A 63 -6.46 2.30 -26.27
C LEU A 63 -5.72 2.76 -25.01
N ARG A 64 -4.55 3.39 -25.18
CA ARG A 64 -3.76 3.95 -24.06
C ARG A 64 -4.54 5.01 -23.29
N PHE A 65 -5.21 5.91 -24.01
CA PHE A 65 -6.01 6.96 -23.39
C PHE A 65 -7.17 6.38 -22.57
N ILE A 66 -7.89 5.39 -23.13
CA ILE A 66 -9.01 4.73 -22.44
C ILE A 66 -8.50 3.99 -21.20
N VAL A 67 -7.46 3.16 -21.32
CA VAL A 67 -6.92 2.37 -20.21
C VAL A 67 -6.49 3.26 -19.03
N ARG A 68 -5.81 4.37 -19.31
CA ARG A 68 -5.36 5.31 -18.27
C ARG A 68 -6.53 6.00 -17.58
N ASN A 69 -7.51 6.50 -18.33
CA ASN A 69 -8.68 7.17 -17.74
C ASN A 69 -9.54 6.19 -16.93
N VAL A 70 -9.77 4.97 -17.43
CA VAL A 70 -10.54 3.95 -16.71
C VAL A 70 -9.85 3.57 -15.40
N TYR A 71 -8.52 3.39 -15.42
CA TYR A 71 -7.76 3.10 -14.20
C TYR A 71 -7.83 4.24 -13.18
N VAL A 72 -7.66 5.49 -13.61
CA VAL A 72 -7.75 6.66 -12.73
C VAL A 72 -9.17 6.80 -12.15
N ALA A 73 -10.19 6.68 -12.99
CA ALA A 73 -11.58 6.74 -12.55
C ALA A 73 -11.93 5.62 -11.55
N PHE A 74 -11.46 4.39 -11.81
CA PHE A 74 -11.67 3.25 -10.93
C PHE A 74 -10.98 3.43 -9.56
N THR A 75 -9.72 3.85 -9.56
CA THR A 75 -8.97 4.09 -8.32
C THR A 75 -9.55 5.28 -7.53
N MET A 76 -10.00 6.34 -8.21
CA MET A 76 -10.73 7.45 -7.60
C MET A 76 -12.04 6.99 -6.96
N PHE A 77 -12.82 6.16 -7.66
CA PHE A 77 -14.06 5.60 -7.14
C PHE A 77 -13.83 4.79 -5.86
N ILE A 78 -12.82 3.91 -5.86
CA ILE A 78 -12.45 3.14 -4.66
C ILE A 78 -12.01 4.06 -3.52
N GLY A 79 -11.20 5.09 -3.82
CA GLY A 79 -10.70 6.03 -2.82
C GLY A 79 -11.81 6.83 -2.13
N ILE A 80 -12.85 7.21 -2.87
CA ILE A 80 -14.04 7.89 -2.31
C ILE A 80 -14.91 6.91 -1.52
N THR A 81 -15.05 5.68 -2.00
CA THR A 81 -15.91 4.65 -1.37
C THR A 81 -15.35 4.15 -0.04
N PHE A 82 -14.02 4.07 0.10
CA PHE A 82 -13.34 3.52 1.28
C PHE A 82 -12.28 4.50 1.83
N PRO A 83 -12.68 5.57 2.54
CA PRO A 83 -11.74 6.56 3.08
C PRO A 83 -11.01 6.09 4.36
N PHE A 84 -10.81 4.78 4.54
CA PHE A 84 -10.20 4.18 5.74
C PHE A 84 -8.69 3.99 5.55
N PHE A 85 -7.94 5.09 5.53
CA PHE A 85 -6.51 5.09 5.22
C PHE A 85 -5.68 4.14 6.10
N GLY A 86 -5.80 4.24 7.44
CA GLY A 86 -5.01 3.39 8.34
C GLY A 86 -5.38 1.90 8.26
N GLY A 87 -6.67 1.59 8.11
CA GLY A 87 -7.15 0.22 7.92
C GLY A 87 -6.62 -0.42 6.63
N LEU A 88 -6.67 0.31 5.51
CA LEU A 88 -6.16 -0.14 4.21
C LEU A 88 -4.64 -0.30 4.22
N LEU A 89 -3.90 0.65 4.81
CA LEU A 89 -2.45 0.55 4.96
C LEU A 89 -2.04 -0.65 5.82
N GLY A 90 -2.71 -0.88 6.95
CA GLY A 90 -2.45 -2.03 7.81
C GLY A 90 -2.75 -3.35 7.10
N PHE A 91 -3.83 -3.40 6.32
CA PHE A 91 -4.20 -4.58 5.56
C PHE A 91 -3.20 -4.91 4.45
N PHE A 92 -3.00 -4.00 3.49
CA PHE A 92 -2.13 -4.24 2.34
C PHE A 92 -0.64 -4.22 2.70
N GLY A 93 -0.24 -3.42 3.69
CA GLY A 93 1.12 -3.45 4.23
C GLY A 93 1.46 -4.79 4.89
N GLY A 94 0.53 -5.35 5.65
CA GLY A 94 0.67 -6.70 6.19
C GLY A 94 0.68 -7.77 5.11
N PHE A 95 -0.33 -7.77 4.25
CA PHE A 95 -0.56 -8.84 3.29
C PHE A 95 0.45 -8.87 2.14
N ALA A 96 0.79 -7.71 1.56
CA ALA A 96 1.62 -7.64 0.36
C ALA A 96 3.06 -7.19 0.66
N PHE A 97 3.26 -6.19 1.53
CA PHE A 97 4.59 -5.67 1.81
C PHE A 97 5.40 -6.56 2.77
N ALA A 98 4.77 -7.15 3.78
CA ALA A 98 5.46 -8.04 4.71
C ALA A 98 6.09 -9.28 4.04
N PRO A 99 5.39 -10.03 3.16
CA PRO A 99 6.01 -11.17 2.50
C PRO A 99 7.10 -10.76 1.51
N THR A 100 6.90 -9.68 0.76
CA THR A 100 7.85 -9.22 -0.27
C THR A 100 9.15 -8.67 0.31
N THR A 101 9.10 -8.05 1.49
CA THR A 101 10.27 -7.38 2.09
C THR A 101 10.96 -8.21 3.17
N TYR A 102 10.23 -8.92 4.03
CA TYR A 102 10.82 -9.62 5.18
C TYR A 102 10.98 -11.12 4.96
N PHE A 103 10.05 -11.75 4.25
CA PHE A 103 10.02 -13.21 4.09
C PHE A 103 10.77 -13.68 2.83
N LEU A 104 10.42 -13.13 1.65
CA LEU A 104 10.97 -13.57 0.36
C LEU A 104 12.51 -13.41 0.26
N PRO A 105 13.12 -12.24 0.54
CA PRO A 105 14.57 -12.10 0.38
C PRO A 105 15.34 -12.96 1.37
N CYS A 106 14.83 -13.14 2.60
CA CYS A 106 15.46 -14.02 3.59
C CYS A 106 15.45 -15.49 3.12
N ILE A 107 14.34 -15.97 2.55
CA ILE A 107 14.28 -17.33 1.99
C ILE A 107 15.19 -17.47 0.78
N MET A 108 15.17 -16.51 -0.13
CA MET A 108 16.04 -16.49 -1.30
C MET A 108 17.52 -16.52 -0.88
N TRP A 109 17.90 -15.74 0.12
CA TRP A 109 19.25 -15.72 0.68
C TRP A 109 19.66 -17.08 1.27
N LEU A 110 18.80 -17.70 2.08
CA LEU A 110 19.06 -19.05 2.62
C LEU A 110 19.21 -20.10 1.52
N ALA A 111 18.37 -20.03 0.48
CA ALA A 111 18.37 -20.99 -0.62
C ALA A 111 19.62 -20.87 -1.52
N ILE A 112 20.06 -19.64 -1.80
CA ILE A 112 21.20 -19.36 -2.69
C ILE A 112 22.53 -19.55 -1.95
N TYR A 113 22.73 -18.88 -0.80
CA TYR A 113 24.04 -18.81 -0.14
C TYR A 113 24.32 -20.02 0.78
N LYS A 114 23.28 -20.76 1.20
CA LYS A 114 23.37 -21.93 2.08
C LYS A 114 24.33 -21.72 3.27
N PRO A 115 24.11 -20.69 4.11
CA PRO A 115 25.01 -20.39 5.22
C PRO A 115 25.12 -21.56 6.21
N ARG A 116 26.25 -21.63 6.93
CA ARG A 116 26.47 -22.66 7.96
C ARG A 116 25.30 -22.66 8.96
N ARG A 117 24.74 -23.85 9.21
CA ARG A 117 23.67 -24.04 10.19
C ARG A 117 24.15 -23.52 11.56
N PHE A 118 23.28 -22.80 12.26
CA PHE A 118 23.55 -22.10 13.54
C PHE A 118 24.50 -20.88 13.49
N SER A 119 24.88 -20.38 12.32
CA SER A 119 25.50 -19.06 12.22
C SER A 119 24.52 -17.95 12.62
N LEU A 120 25.01 -16.83 13.15
CA LEU A 120 24.20 -15.64 13.46
C LEU A 120 23.36 -15.18 12.26
N SER A 121 23.92 -15.25 11.04
CA SER A 121 23.19 -14.94 9.81
C SER A 121 22.03 -15.91 9.54
N TRP A 122 22.20 -17.20 9.88
CA TRP A 122 21.16 -18.21 9.70
C TRP A 122 19.99 -17.99 10.68
N TRP A 123 20.30 -17.70 11.95
CA TRP A 123 19.30 -17.39 12.97
C TRP A 123 18.55 -16.10 12.67
N CYS A 124 19.25 -15.02 12.31
CA CYS A 124 18.66 -13.72 11.99
C CYS A 124 17.64 -13.83 10.85
N ASN A 125 18.00 -14.51 9.76
CA ASN A 125 17.08 -14.70 8.65
C ASN A 125 15.85 -15.57 9.02
N TYR A 126 16.02 -16.60 9.84
CA TYR A 126 14.88 -17.40 10.33
C TYR A 126 13.93 -16.58 11.21
N VAL A 127 14.47 -15.72 12.08
CA VAL A 127 13.68 -14.79 12.89
C VAL A 127 12.92 -13.81 11.99
N CYS A 128 13.56 -13.23 10.97
CA CYS A 128 12.90 -12.35 9.99
C CYS A 128 11.75 -13.06 9.25
N ILE A 129 11.91 -14.34 8.90
CA ILE A 129 10.87 -15.14 8.26
C ILE A 129 9.67 -15.33 9.21
N VAL A 130 9.92 -15.72 10.46
CA VAL A 130 8.85 -15.92 11.46
C VAL A 130 8.13 -14.61 11.75
N LEU A 131 8.86 -13.52 11.99
CA LEU A 131 8.29 -12.20 12.20
C LEU A 131 7.49 -11.72 10.98
N GLY A 132 8.01 -11.91 9.77
CA GLY A 132 7.32 -11.59 8.53
C GLY A 132 6.00 -12.35 8.38
N LEU A 133 5.97 -13.64 8.72
CA LEU A 133 4.75 -14.44 8.74
C LEU A 133 3.75 -13.98 9.80
N CYS A 134 4.22 -13.66 11.00
CA CYS A 134 3.37 -13.09 12.04
C CYS A 134 2.75 -11.76 11.59
N LEU A 135 3.53 -10.86 10.97
CA LEU A 135 3.05 -9.60 10.42
C LEU A 135 2.02 -9.81 9.29
N MET A 136 2.26 -10.78 8.41
CA MET A 136 1.36 -11.12 7.32
C MET A 136 -0.01 -11.63 7.82
N LEU A 137 -0.08 -12.25 9.00
CA LEU A 137 -1.35 -12.71 9.57
C LEU A 137 -2.01 -11.65 10.44
N LEU A 138 -1.25 -11.05 11.36
CA LEU A 138 -1.80 -10.15 12.38
C LEU A 138 -2.22 -8.80 11.79
N SER A 139 -1.45 -8.25 10.84
CA SER A 139 -1.69 -6.92 10.29
C SER A 139 -2.97 -6.86 9.43
N PRO A 140 -3.27 -7.85 8.57
CA PRO A 140 -4.57 -7.90 7.88
C PRO A 140 -5.76 -8.05 8.81
N ILE A 141 -5.64 -8.84 9.89
CA ILE A 141 -6.70 -8.98 10.90
C ILE A 141 -6.96 -7.63 11.59
N GLY A 142 -5.90 -6.93 11.99
CA GLY A 142 -5.99 -5.60 12.58
C GLY A 142 -6.59 -4.55 11.63
N GLY A 143 -6.14 -4.54 10.38
CA GLY A 143 -6.64 -3.66 9.32
C GLY A 143 -8.13 -3.88 9.05
N LEU A 144 -8.55 -5.13 8.87
CA LEU A 144 -9.96 -5.48 8.68
C LEU A 144 -10.82 -5.09 9.88
N ARG A 145 -10.35 -5.34 11.11
CA ARG A 145 -11.06 -4.92 12.32
C ARG A 145 -11.25 -3.40 12.35
N SER A 146 -10.22 -2.63 12.02
CA SER A 146 -10.31 -1.16 11.94
C SER A 146 -11.32 -0.71 10.89
N ILE A 147 -11.29 -1.31 9.69
CA ILE A 147 -12.26 -1.03 8.63
C ILE A 147 -13.69 -1.33 9.10
N ILE A 148 -13.95 -2.46 9.76
CA ILE A 148 -15.29 -2.83 10.25
C ILE A 148 -15.79 -1.85 11.30
N LEU A 149 -14.94 -1.45 12.25
CA LEU A 149 -15.31 -0.51 13.30
C LEU A 149 -15.64 0.87 12.73
N ASN A 150 -14.81 1.37 11.81
CA ASN A 150 -15.01 2.66 11.17
C ASN A 150 -16.21 2.63 10.20
N ALA A 151 -16.42 1.54 9.47
CA ALA A 151 -17.56 1.37 8.57
C ALA A 151 -18.90 1.32 9.32
N LYS A 152 -18.93 0.84 10.57
CA LYS A 152 -20.16 0.82 11.39
C LYS A 152 -20.69 2.22 11.72
N SER A 153 -19.80 3.21 11.81
CA SER A 153 -20.13 4.62 12.07
C SER A 153 -20.10 5.50 10.82
N TYR A 154 -19.83 4.91 9.64
CA TYR A 154 -19.66 5.68 8.41
C TYR A 154 -20.98 5.75 7.64
N ASP A 155 -21.53 6.96 7.54
CA ASP A 155 -22.64 7.24 6.62
C ASP A 155 -22.07 7.50 5.22
N PHE A 156 -22.39 6.62 4.28
CA PHE A 156 -21.84 6.64 2.92
C PHE A 156 -22.10 7.93 2.15
N TYR A 157 -23.20 8.63 2.46
CA TYR A 157 -23.66 9.85 1.78
C TYR A 157 -24.58 10.70 2.69
N SER A 158 -24.04 11.38 3.71
CA SER A 158 -24.71 12.51 4.39
C SER A 158 -23.82 13.74 4.41
#